data_AF-A0A7V2HBS5-F1
#
_entry.id   AF-A0A7V2HBS5-F1
#
_cell.length_a   1.000
_cell.length_b   1.000
_cell.length_c   1.000
_cell.angle_alpha   90.00
_cell.angle_beta   90.00
_cell.angle_gamma   90.00
#
_symmetry.space_group_name_H-M   'P 1'
#
loop_
_entity.id
_entity.type
_entity.pdbx_description
1 polymer ?
#
loop_
_entity_poly.entity_id
_entity_poly.type
_entity_poly.pdbx_seq_one_letter_code
_entity_poly.pdbx_strand_id
1 'polypeptide(L)'
;MTRQELIEKIARAIAEMEGFYVTAAKPTLAQRNANPGNIRQWRDARGKPYPTYRGYVDFVAWASERFPGASREEMSRRAIEEGWRILRVLIGQYLDGKYTQGKPPTAEEMFRVYAPSADGNHPANYARFVASKIGARPDQRLLDLVTA
;
A
#
# COMPACT_ATOMS: atom_id res chain seq x y z
N MET A 1 2.61 14.38 14.75
CA MET A 1 2.39 14.49 13.28
C MET A 1 0.89 14.41 13.03
N THR A 2 0.37 14.92 11.91
CA THR A 2 -1.06 14.73 11.59
C THR A 2 -1.35 13.29 11.14
N ARG A 3 -2.62 12.88 11.16
CA ARG A 3 -3.04 11.56 10.63
C ARG A 3 -2.66 11.39 9.15
N GLN A 4 -2.78 12.46 8.35
CA GLN A 4 -2.41 12.40 6.95
C GLN A 4 -0.90 12.20 6.77
N GLU A 5 -0.09 12.92 7.54
CA GLU A 5 1.38 12.74 7.52
C GLU A 5 1.78 11.31 7.90
N LEU A 6 1.12 10.71 8.89
CA LEU A 6 1.34 9.32 9.28
C LEU A 6 1.03 8.37 8.11
N ILE A 7 -0.13 8.53 7.45
CA ILE A 7 -0.52 7.73 6.29
C ILE A 7 0.51 7.86 5.15
N GLU A 8 0.94 9.08 4.82
CA GLU A 8 1.95 9.29 3.78
C GLU A 8 3.28 8.63 4.12
N LYS A 9 3.73 8.73 5.38
CA LYS A 9 4.99 8.13 5.82
C LYS A 9 4.93 6.60 5.76
N ILE A 10 3.83 5.99 6.22
CA ILE A 10 3.61 4.54 6.11
C ILE A 10 3.57 4.12 4.63
N ALA A 11 2.84 4.84 3.77
CA ALA A 11 2.72 4.53 2.35
C ALA A 11 4.08 4.54 1.64
N ARG A 12 4.91 5.56 1.91
CA ARG A 12 6.27 5.65 1.36
C ARG A 12 7.17 4.52 1.85
N ALA A 13 7.11 4.19 3.14
CA ALA A 13 7.90 3.10 3.70
C ALA A 13 7.51 1.73 3.12
N ILE A 14 6.20 1.49 2.92
CA ILE A 14 5.72 0.30 2.22
C ILE A 14 6.23 0.28 0.78
N ALA A 15 6.09 1.37 0.03
CA ALA A 15 6.55 1.44 -1.36
C ALA A 15 8.06 1.20 -1.51
N GLU A 16 8.85 1.64 -0.52
CA GLU A 16 10.28 1.34 -0.44
C GLU A 16 10.52 -0.18 -0.26
N MET A 17 9.79 -0.84 0.65
CA MET A 17 9.85 -2.29 0.85
C MET A 17 9.46 -3.09 -0.40
N GLU A 18 8.44 -2.64 -1.13
CA GLU A 18 8.02 -3.28 -2.38
C GLU A 18 9.01 -3.06 -3.54
N GLY A 19 10.05 -2.24 -3.34
CA GLY A 19 11.00 -1.88 -4.38
C GLY A 19 10.39 -0.98 -5.46
N PHE A 20 9.39 -0.15 -5.13
CA PHE A 20 8.75 0.77 -6.07
C PHE A 20 9.73 1.83 -6.61
N TYR A 21 10.72 2.20 -5.80
CA TYR A 21 11.75 3.19 -6.14
C TYR A 21 13.06 2.58 -6.64
N VAL A 22 13.16 1.25 -6.74
CA VAL A 22 14.42 0.59 -7.12
C VAL A 22 14.72 0.87 -8.59
N THR A 23 15.93 1.38 -8.84
CA THR A 23 16.50 1.45 -10.19
C THR A 23 17.18 0.12 -10.49
N ALA A 24 16.56 -0.70 -11.33
CA ALA A 24 17.10 -1.99 -11.77
C ALA A 24 16.97 -2.15 -13.28
N ALA A 25 17.77 -3.06 -13.86
CA ALA A 25 17.74 -3.36 -15.29
C ALA A 25 16.35 -3.85 -15.78
N LYS A 26 15.56 -4.44 -14.88
CA LYS A 26 14.17 -4.81 -15.13
C LYS A 26 13.28 -4.17 -14.05
N PRO A 27 12.12 -3.60 -14.42
CA PRO A 27 11.20 -3.05 -13.43
C PRO A 27 10.74 -4.13 -12.45
N THR A 28 10.59 -3.74 -11.19
CA THR A 28 10.02 -4.58 -10.12
C THR A 28 8.54 -4.88 -10.37
N LEU A 29 7.96 -5.86 -9.67
CA LEU A 29 6.53 -6.15 -9.82
C LEU A 29 5.67 -4.94 -9.42
N ALA A 30 6.07 -4.24 -8.35
CA ALA A 30 5.45 -3.01 -7.88
C ALA A 30 5.42 -1.92 -8.97
N GLN A 31 6.55 -1.72 -9.67
CA GLN A 31 6.65 -0.77 -10.79
C GLN A 31 5.81 -1.21 -12.01
N ARG A 32 5.85 -2.49 -12.38
CA ARG A 32 5.09 -3.01 -13.54
C ARG A 32 3.59 -2.83 -13.39
N ASN A 33 3.09 -3.06 -12.18
CA ASN A 33 1.66 -2.99 -11.88
C ASN A 33 1.23 -1.59 -11.41
N ALA A 34 2.15 -0.62 -11.35
CA ALA A 34 1.95 0.67 -10.69
C ALA A 34 1.31 0.54 -9.28
N ASN A 35 1.70 -0.51 -8.56
CA ASN A 35 1.19 -0.88 -7.25
C ASN A 35 2.26 -0.59 -6.19
N PRO A 36 2.20 0.56 -5.49
CA PRO A 36 3.19 0.95 -4.49
C PRO A 36 3.09 0.15 -3.18
N GLY A 37 2.26 -0.89 -3.11
CA GLY A 37 2.11 -1.72 -1.92
C GLY A 37 1.94 -3.20 -2.27
N ASN A 38 1.76 -4.01 -1.24
CA ASN A 38 1.35 -5.40 -1.33
C ASN A 38 -0.19 -5.51 -1.55
N ILE A 39 -0.78 -4.69 -2.44
CA ILE A 39 -2.23 -4.69 -2.64
C ILE A 39 -2.61 -5.89 -3.50
N ARG A 40 -3.16 -6.93 -2.87
CA ARG A 40 -3.52 -8.20 -3.50
C ARG A 40 -4.82 -8.10 -4.31
N GLN A 41 -5.82 -7.43 -3.74
CA GLN A 41 -7.14 -7.26 -4.32
C GLN A 41 -7.72 -5.90 -3.90
N TRP A 42 -8.54 -5.33 -4.77
CA TRP A 42 -9.30 -4.12 -4.47
C TRP A 42 -10.61 -4.11 -5.26
N ARG A 43 -11.64 -3.43 -4.72
CA ARG A 43 -12.92 -3.21 -5.38
C ARG A 43 -13.22 -1.71 -5.40
N ASP A 44 -13.79 -1.24 -6.49
CA ASP A 44 -14.26 0.14 -6.58
C ASP A 44 -15.51 0.35 -5.72
N ALA A 45 -16.00 1.60 -5.66
CA ALA A 45 -17.19 1.95 -4.90
C ALA A 45 -18.49 1.23 -5.38
N ARG A 46 -18.47 0.64 -6.58
CA ARG A 46 -19.58 -0.15 -7.14
C ARG A 46 -19.38 -1.66 -6.92
N GLY A 47 -18.31 -2.05 -6.23
CA GLY A 47 -17.95 -3.44 -5.98
C GLY A 47 -17.25 -4.14 -7.15
N LYS A 48 -16.94 -3.44 -8.26
CA LYS A 48 -16.21 -4.02 -9.39
C LYS A 48 -14.76 -4.30 -8.94
N PRO A 49 -14.24 -5.52 -9.11
CA PRO A 49 -12.85 -5.82 -8.79
C PRO A 49 -11.90 -5.12 -9.76
N TYR A 50 -10.75 -4.69 -9.25
CA TYR A 50 -9.65 -4.21 -10.08
C TYR A 50 -8.98 -5.41 -10.77
N PRO A 51 -8.44 -5.25 -11.99
CA PRO A 51 -7.63 -6.29 -12.62
C PRO A 51 -6.41 -6.63 -11.76
N THR A 52 -5.95 -7.87 -11.88
CA THR A 52 -4.80 -8.38 -11.14
C THR A 52 -3.80 -9.06 -12.06
N TYR A 53 -2.52 -8.95 -11.71
CA TYR A 53 -1.43 -9.64 -12.38
C TYR A 53 -0.52 -10.27 -11.32
N ARG A 54 -0.26 -11.58 -11.46
CA ARG A 54 0.51 -12.40 -10.50
C ARG A 54 0.01 -12.31 -9.06
N GLY A 55 -1.30 -12.14 -8.86
CA GLY A 55 -1.93 -12.07 -7.54
C GLY A 55 -1.89 -10.69 -6.87
N TYR A 56 -1.53 -9.64 -7.61
CA TYR A 56 -1.51 -8.26 -7.14
C TYR A 56 -2.38 -7.39 -8.03
N VAL A 57 -2.98 -6.34 -7.48
CA VAL A 57 -3.71 -5.35 -8.27
C VAL A 57 -2.78 -4.74 -9.32
N ASP A 58 -3.28 -4.66 -10.54
CA ASP A 58 -2.61 -4.09 -11.70
C ASP A 58 -3.29 -2.77 -12.07
N PHE A 59 -2.72 -1.66 -11.59
CA PHE A 59 -3.26 -0.34 -11.85
C PHE A 59 -3.01 0.12 -13.30
N VAL A 60 -2.06 -0.48 -14.01
CA VAL A 60 -1.83 -0.20 -15.43
C VAL A 60 -2.96 -0.80 -16.27
N ALA A 61 -3.32 -2.06 -16.00
CA ALA A 61 -4.49 -2.69 -16.63
C ALA A 61 -5.79 -1.94 -16.28
N TRP A 62 -5.96 -1.52 -15.02
CA TRP A 62 -7.11 -0.71 -14.61
C TRP A 62 -7.20 0.60 -15.40
N ALA A 63 -6.09 1.32 -15.54
CA ALA A 63 -6.07 2.59 -16.27
C ALA A 63 -6.39 2.38 -17.76
N SER A 64 -5.88 1.31 -18.36
CA SER A 64 -6.16 0.96 -19.75
C SER A 64 -7.64 0.66 -19.99
N GLU A 65 -8.31 -0.09 -19.10
CA GLU A 65 -9.75 -0.33 -19.17
C GLU A 65 -10.57 0.95 -18.97
N ARG A 66 -10.14 1.83 -18.05
CA ARG A 66 -10.93 2.98 -17.61
C ARG A 66 -10.82 4.18 -18.54
N PHE A 67 -9.69 4.33 -19.22
CA PHE A 67 -9.36 5.49 -20.05
C PHE A 67 -8.91 5.04 -21.46
N PRO A 68 -9.82 4.43 -22.25
CA PRO A 68 -9.47 3.99 -23.59
C PRO A 68 -9.05 5.20 -24.45
N GLY A 69 -7.96 5.05 -25.20
CA GLY A 69 -7.41 6.10 -26.07
C GLY A 69 -6.48 7.11 -25.38
N ALA A 70 -6.27 7.00 -24.06
CA ALA A 70 -5.26 7.80 -23.36
C ALA A 70 -3.84 7.50 -23.87
N SER A 71 -2.98 8.52 -23.89
CA SER A 71 -1.57 8.33 -24.25
C SER A 71 -0.87 7.42 -23.23
N ARG A 72 0.27 6.84 -23.62
CA ARG A 72 1.07 6.02 -22.70
C ARG A 72 1.49 6.77 -21.43
N GLU A 73 1.85 8.04 -21.57
CA GLU A 73 2.23 8.89 -20.44
C GLU A 73 1.04 9.15 -19.51
N GLU A 74 -0.12 9.49 -20.09
CA GLU A 74 -1.33 9.72 -19.31
C GLU A 74 -1.78 8.44 -18.59
N MET A 75 -1.76 7.29 -19.27
CA MET A 75 -2.07 5.99 -18.65
C MET A 75 -1.13 5.69 -17.48
N SER A 76 0.18 5.89 -17.67
CA SER A 76 1.17 5.67 -16.62
C SER A 76 0.92 6.59 -15.42
N ARG A 77 0.65 7.88 -15.66
CA ARG A 77 0.34 8.85 -14.60
C ARG A 77 -0.91 8.45 -13.82
N ARG A 78 -2.01 8.13 -14.51
CA ARG A 78 -3.27 7.72 -13.88
C ARG A 78 -3.14 6.43 -13.07
N ALA A 79 -2.41 5.44 -13.59
CA ALA A 79 -2.15 4.19 -12.89
C ALA A 79 -1.38 4.43 -11.58
N ILE A 80 -0.30 5.22 -11.63
CA ILE A 80 0.51 5.56 -10.47
C ILE A 80 -0.33 6.34 -9.44
N GLU A 81 -1.04 7.39 -9.86
CA GLU A 81 -1.90 8.20 -8.99
C GLU A 81 -2.94 7.33 -8.25
N GLU A 82 -3.57 6.40 -8.98
CA GLU A 82 -4.55 5.49 -8.41
C GLU A 82 -3.93 4.49 -7.43
N GLY A 83 -2.78 3.89 -7.77
CA GLY A 83 -2.08 2.98 -6.88
C GLY A 83 -1.73 3.63 -5.54
N TRP A 84 -1.24 4.87 -5.58
CA TRP A 84 -0.97 5.66 -4.38
C TRP A 84 -2.24 6.04 -3.62
N ARG A 85 -3.31 6.42 -4.32
CA ARG A 85 -4.60 6.73 -3.69
C ARG A 85 -5.14 5.51 -2.94
N ILE A 86 -5.15 4.33 -3.56
CA ILE A 86 -5.64 3.10 -2.93
C ILE A 86 -4.78 2.69 -1.76
N LEU A 87 -3.45 2.77 -1.86
CA LEU A 87 -2.57 2.44 -0.74
C LEU A 87 -2.87 3.31 0.49
N ARG A 88 -3.06 4.62 0.31
CA ARG A 88 -3.42 5.55 1.40
C ARG A 88 -4.77 5.21 2.02
N VAL A 89 -5.77 4.90 1.20
CA VAL A 89 -7.10 4.48 1.69
C VAL A 89 -6.99 3.18 2.47
N LEU A 90 -6.24 2.19 1.98
CA LEU A 90 -6.01 0.92 2.65
C LEU A 90 -5.33 1.12 4.01
N ILE A 91 -4.27 1.94 4.06
CA ILE A 91 -3.59 2.27 5.33
C ILE A 91 -4.57 2.96 6.29
N GLY A 92 -5.35 3.93 5.80
CA GLY A 92 -6.39 4.58 6.61
C GLY A 92 -7.36 3.57 7.21
N GLN A 93 -7.84 2.60 6.42
CA GLN A 93 -8.70 1.52 6.92
C GLN A 93 -8.03 0.65 7.99
N TYR A 94 -6.73 0.38 7.87
CA TYR A 94 -5.98 -0.29 8.94
C TYR A 94 -5.92 0.56 10.20
N LEU A 95 -5.59 1.86 10.08
CA LEU A 95 -5.53 2.77 11.22
C LEU A 95 -6.89 2.92 11.93
N ASP A 96 -7.99 2.83 11.19
CA ASP A 96 -9.36 2.86 11.72
C ASP A 96 -9.78 1.51 12.34
N GLY A 97 -8.90 0.51 12.31
CA GLY A 97 -9.14 -0.79 12.93
C GLY A 97 -9.98 -1.76 12.09
N LYS A 98 -10.30 -1.43 10.83
CA LYS A 98 -11.15 -2.27 9.96
C LYS A 98 -10.67 -3.72 9.86
N TYR A 99 -9.36 -3.92 9.88
CA TYR A 99 -8.71 -5.23 9.75
C TYR A 99 -8.15 -5.77 11.08
N THR A 100 -8.36 -5.05 12.18
CA THR A 100 -7.84 -5.36 13.52
C THR A 100 -8.94 -5.24 14.57
N GLN A 101 -10.08 -5.86 14.27
CA GLN A 101 -11.23 -6.01 15.19
C GLN A 101 -11.75 -4.67 15.75
N GLY A 102 -11.73 -3.61 14.94
CA GLY A 102 -12.18 -2.27 15.33
C GLY A 102 -11.20 -1.51 16.22
N LYS A 103 -9.97 -2.01 16.42
CA LYS A 103 -8.95 -1.36 17.25
C LYS A 103 -7.83 -0.80 16.37
N PRO A 104 -7.41 0.46 16.56
CA PRO A 104 -6.22 0.99 15.91
C PRO A 104 -4.99 0.13 16.22
N PRO A 105 -4.26 -0.35 15.22
CA PRO A 105 -3.23 -1.37 15.40
C PRO A 105 -1.87 -0.79 15.79
N THR A 106 -1.02 -1.65 16.35
CA THR A 106 0.44 -1.48 16.30
C THR A 106 0.99 -1.79 14.90
N ALA A 107 2.25 -1.50 14.63
CA ALA A 107 2.87 -1.90 13.36
C ALA A 107 2.87 -3.43 13.21
N GLU A 108 3.18 -4.18 14.27
CA GLU A 108 3.18 -5.64 14.24
C GLU A 108 1.81 -6.23 13.91
N GLU A 109 0.74 -5.70 14.51
CA GLU A 109 -0.63 -6.15 14.26
C GLU A 109 -1.07 -5.84 12.83
N MET A 110 -0.79 -4.63 12.35
CA MET A 110 -1.10 -4.24 10.97
C MET A 110 -0.40 -5.16 9.97
N PHE A 111 0.92 -5.36 10.10
CA PHE A 111 1.70 -6.11 9.11
C PHE A 111 1.50 -7.62 9.18
N ARG A 112 1.09 -8.17 10.33
CA ARG A 112 0.64 -9.56 10.44
C ARG A 112 -0.52 -9.87 9.49
N VAL A 113 -1.41 -8.90 9.26
CA VAL A 113 -2.57 -9.04 8.37
C VAL A 113 -2.28 -8.53 6.96
N TYR A 114 -1.56 -7.42 6.82
CA TYR A 114 -1.24 -6.80 5.53
C TYR A 114 -0.26 -7.62 4.68
N ALA A 115 0.73 -8.24 5.31
CA ALA A 115 1.78 -9.02 4.65
C ALA A 115 1.99 -10.34 5.39
N PRO A 116 1.00 -11.26 5.40
CA PRO A 116 1.04 -12.48 6.18
C PRO A 116 2.09 -13.45 5.64
N SER A 117 2.73 -14.22 6.53
CA SER A 117 3.76 -15.21 6.13
C SER A 117 3.23 -16.30 5.19
N ALA A 118 1.93 -16.60 5.25
CA ALA A 118 1.29 -17.56 4.34
C ALA A 118 1.40 -17.15 2.86
N ASP A 119 1.57 -15.86 2.58
CA ASP A 119 1.79 -15.31 1.24
C ASP A 119 3.30 -15.20 0.88
N GLY A 120 4.20 -15.80 1.67
CA GLY A 120 5.65 -15.72 1.48
C GLY A 120 6.28 -14.41 1.99
N ASN A 121 5.52 -13.61 2.74
CA ASN A 121 5.99 -12.37 3.33
C ASN A 121 6.72 -12.60 4.66
N HIS A 122 7.39 -11.55 5.15
CA HIS A 122 8.01 -11.52 6.46
C HIS A 122 7.40 -10.38 7.30
N PRO A 123 6.22 -10.60 7.92
CA PRO A 123 5.44 -9.53 8.56
C PRO A 123 6.23 -8.80 9.66
N ALA A 124 7.04 -9.51 10.43
CA ALA A 124 7.91 -8.90 11.44
C ALA A 124 8.97 -7.97 10.82
N ASN A 125 9.49 -8.30 9.63
CA ASN A 125 10.44 -7.44 8.93
C ASN A 125 9.76 -6.18 8.39
N TYR A 126 8.55 -6.31 7.82
CA TYR A 126 7.71 -5.17 7.45
C TYR A 126 7.47 -4.25 8.65
N ALA A 127 7.02 -4.81 9.78
CA ALA A 127 6.72 -4.06 10.98
C ALA A 127 7.95 -3.26 11.47
N ARG A 128 9.11 -3.91 11.60
CA ARG A 128 10.35 -3.24 12.03
C ARG A 128 10.80 -2.17 11.04
N PHE A 129 10.78 -2.48 9.74
CA PHE A 129 11.20 -1.53 8.72
C PHE A 129 10.31 -0.28 8.73
N VAL A 130 8.99 -0.47 8.61
CA VAL A 130 8.05 0.65 8.55
C VAL A 130 8.03 1.42 9.87
N ALA A 131 8.05 0.75 11.02
CA ALA A 131 8.11 1.42 12.32
C ALA A 131 9.34 2.32 12.44
N SER A 132 10.52 1.85 12.00
CA SER A 132 11.74 2.67 12.04
C SER A 132 11.65 3.90 11.14
N LYS A 133 11.04 3.79 9.96
CA LYS A 133 10.85 4.91 9.02
C LYS A 133 9.90 5.99 9.54
N ILE A 134 8.96 5.64 10.41
CA ILE A 134 7.99 6.58 10.97
C ILE A 134 8.33 7.05 12.39
N GLY A 135 9.45 6.57 12.97
CA GLY A 135 9.88 6.92 14.32
C GLY A 135 9.06 6.26 15.42
N ALA A 136 8.58 5.03 15.20
CA ALA A 136 7.80 4.26 16.14
C ALA A 136 8.52 2.98 16.56
N ARG A 137 8.10 2.41 17.69
CA ARG A 137 8.42 1.00 17.98
C ARG A 137 7.39 0.07 17.33
N PRO A 138 7.75 -1.18 16.96
CA PRO A 138 6.82 -2.10 16.34
C PRO A 138 5.55 -2.40 17.18
N ASP A 139 5.70 -2.38 18.50
CA ASP A 139 4.67 -2.62 19.52
C ASP A 139 3.88 -1.36 19.93
N GLN A 140 4.28 -0.19 19.44
CA GLN A 140 3.58 1.07 19.69
C GLN A 140 2.36 1.18 18.77
N ARG A 141 1.21 1.64 19.30
CA ARG A 141 0.04 1.91 18.45
C ARG A 141 0.36 3.04 17.49
N LEU A 142 0.04 2.85 16.21
CA LEU A 142 0.39 3.81 15.17
C LEU A 142 -0.26 5.18 15.39
N LEU A 143 -1.51 5.20 15.90
CA LEU A 143 -2.21 6.46 16.18
C LEU A 143 -1.65 7.25 17.37
N ASP A 144 -0.82 6.66 18.24
CA ASP A 144 -0.16 7.41 19.33
C ASP A 144 0.88 8.42 18.79
N LEU A 145 1.26 8.31 17.51
CA LEU A 145 2.13 9.27 16.82
C LEU A 145 1.36 10.52 16.33
N VAL A 146 0.03 10.44 16.31
CA VAL A 146 -0.83 11.54 15.86
C VAL A 146 -0.96 12.55 16.99
N THR A 147 -0.59 13.79 16.71
CA THR A 147 -0.72 14.92 17.65
C THR A 147 -1.81 15.86 17.15
N ALA A 148 -2.54 16.47 18.09
CA ALA A 148 -3.54 17.51 17.80
C ALA A 148 -2.90 18.74 17.13
#